data_AF-A0A0C3P4M0-F1
#
_entry.id   AF-A0A0C3P4M0-F1
#
_cell.length_a   1.000
_cell.length_b   1.000
_cell.length_c   1.000
_cell.angle_alpha   90.00
_cell.angle_beta   90.00
_cell.angle_gamma   90.00
#
_symmetry.space_group_name_H-M   'P 1'
#
loop_
_entity.id
_entity.type
_entity.pdbx_description
1 polymer ?
#
loop_
_entity_poly.entity_id
_entity_poly.type
_entity_poly.pdbx_seq_one_letter_code
_entity_poly.pdbx_strand_id
1 'polypeptide(L)' 'MVNNDFLFPAIGVNGVLQPGKLLSHDMVQKWIDEGVAGAGIPRTFSMHCYCWGGAQYRFMYAPVGQ' A
#
# COMPACT_ATOMS: atom_id res chain seq x y z
N MET A 1 -27.70 2.35 8.59
CA MET A 1 -26.96 3.44 7.92
C MET A 1 -25.76 2.80 7.25
N VAL A 2 -25.75 2.69 5.92
CA VAL A 2 -24.58 2.16 5.20
C VAL A 2 -23.50 3.22 5.35
N ASN A 3 -22.48 2.90 6.14
CA ASN A 3 -21.32 3.74 6.31
C ASN A 3 -20.52 3.66 5.00
N ASN A 4 -20.75 4.63 4.10
CA ASN A 4 -20.13 4.70 2.75
C ASN A 4 -18.66 5.15 2.81
N ASP A 5 -18.05 5.10 3.99
CA ASP A 5 -16.66 5.49 4.20
C ASP A 5 -15.73 4.35 3.79
N PHE A 6 -14.66 4.69 3.08
CA PHE A 6 -13.62 3.74 2.72
C PHE A 6 -12.69 3.50 3.90
N LEU A 7 -12.26 2.24 4.10
CA LEU A 7 -11.26 1.88 5.11
C LEU A 7 -9.95 2.64 4.93
N PHE A 8 -9.58 2.89 3.66
CA PHE A 8 -8.45 3.73 3.27
C PHE A 8 -8.97 4.91 2.44
N PRO A 9 -9.35 6.01 3.11
CA PRO A 9 -9.87 7.17 2.42
C PRO A 9 -8.74 7.98 1.76
N ALA A 10 -9.10 8.77 0.75
CA ALA A 10 -8.18 9.71 0.13
C ALA A 10 -7.75 10.79 1.14
N ILE A 11 -6.50 11.22 1.06
CA ILE A 11 -5.96 12.33 1.84
C ILE A 11 -5.96 13.57 0.93
N GLY A 12 -6.63 14.63 1.37
CA GLY A 12 -6.60 15.92 0.70
C GLY A 12 -5.21 16.55 0.74
N VAL A 13 -4.95 17.51 -0.15
CA VAL A 13 -3.67 18.25 -0.20
C VAL A 13 -3.35 18.99 1.10
N ASN A 14 -4.36 19.25 1.93
CA ASN A 14 -4.28 19.84 3.25
C ASN A 14 -4.08 18.81 4.38
N GLY A 15 -3.86 17.54 4.05
CA GLY A 15 -3.71 16.45 5.03
C GLY A 15 -5.03 15.96 5.64
N VAL A 16 -6.18 16.49 5.20
CA VAL A 16 -7.49 16.10 5.75
C VAL A 16 -8.01 14.85 5.04
N LEU A 17 -8.44 13.86 5.81
CA LEU A 17 -9.06 12.63 5.30
C LEU A 17 -10.41 12.95 4.62
N GLN A 18 -10.69 12.29 3.50
CA GLN A 18 -11.94 12.38 2.76
C GLN A 18 -12.65 11.01 2.78
N PRO A 19 -13.47 10.72 3.82
CA PRO A 19 -13.99 9.37 4.08
C PRO A 19 -14.75 8.75 2.90
N GLY A 20 -15.55 9.53 2.19
CA GLY A 20 -16.34 9.09 1.03
C GLY A 20 -15.55 8.99 -0.29
N LYS A 21 -14.22 9.17 -0.27
CA LYS A 21 -13.38 9.09 -1.46
C LYS A 21 -12.33 8.00 -1.30
N LEU A 22 -12.26 7.08 -2.26
CA LEU A 22 -11.26 6.02 -2.29
C LEU A 22 -9.86 6.60 -2.55
N LEU A 23 -8.87 6.09 -1.84
CA LEU A 23 -7.47 6.36 -2.13
C LEU A 23 -7.09 5.87 -3.54
N SER A 24 -6.47 6.74 -4.34
CA SER A 24 -6.08 6.39 -5.71
C SER A 24 -4.89 5.42 -5.75
N HIS A 25 -4.92 4.49 -6.70
CA HIS A 25 -3.79 3.61 -7.03
C HIS A 25 -2.49 4.40 -7.25
N ASP A 26 -2.57 5.52 -8.00
CA ASP A 26 -1.40 6.35 -8.30
C ASP A 26 -0.80 7.01 -7.06
N MET A 27 -1.66 7.35 -6.08
CA MET A 27 -1.20 7.91 -4.80
C MET A 27 -0.41 6.87 -4.02
N VAL A 28 -0.90 5.63 -3.97
CA VAL A 28 -0.19 4.53 -3.30
C VAL A 28 1.15 4.24 -4.00
N GLN A 29 1.17 4.21 -5.34
CA GLN A 29 2.41 4.01 -6.08
C GLN A 29 3.42 5.13 -5.80
N LYS A 30 2.98 6.39 -5.78
CA LYS A 30 3.83 7.53 -5.45
C LYS A 30 4.43 7.41 -4.04
N TRP A 31 3.63 7.01 -3.05
CA TRP A 31 4.15 6.81 -1.68
C TRP A 31 5.13 5.65 -1.58
N ILE A 32 4.94 4.59 -2.36
CA ILE A 32 5.92 3.50 -2.47
C ILE A 32 7.23 4.05 -3.05
N ASP A 33 7.18 4.81 -4.14
CA ASP A 33 8.37 5.36 -4.78
C ASP A 33 9.13 6.31 -3.83
N GLU A 34 8.42 7.18 -3.10
CA GLU A 34 9.00 8.06 -2.09
C GLU A 34 9.65 7.28 -0.95
N GLY A 35 8.99 6.24 -0.44
CA GLY A 35 9.52 5.40 0.62
C GLY A 35 10.77 4.61 0.20
N VAL A 36 10.77 4.06 -1.01
CA VAL A 36 11.89 3.31 -1.59
C VAL A 36 13.09 4.22 -1.84
N ALA A 37 12.85 5.43 -2.37
CA ALA A 37 13.89 6.44 -2.55
C ALA A 37 14.48 6.89 -1.19
N GLY A 38 13.62 7.15 -0.20
CA GLY A 38 14.04 7.51 1.16
C GLY A 38 14.83 6.40 1.86
N ALA A 39 14.56 5.14 1.54
CA ALA A 39 15.31 3.99 2.04
C ALA A 39 16.63 3.73 1.28
N GLY A 40 16.91 4.47 0.20
CA GLY A 40 18.12 4.30 -0.61
C GLY A 40 18.17 2.98 -1.39
N ILE A 41 17.01 2.36 -1.66
CA ILE A 41 16.95 1.09 -2.38
C ILE A 41 17.01 1.38 -3.90
N PRO A 42 18.02 0.86 -4.63
CA PRO A 42 18.22 1.19 -6.04
C PRO A 42 17.34 0.34 -6.97
N ARG A 43 16.05 0.23 -6.66
CA ARG A 43 15.05 -0.53 -7.43
C ARG A 43 13.71 0.19 -7.39
N THR A 44 12.85 -0.10 -8.36
CA THR A 44 11.44 0.32 -8.34
C THR A 44 10.57 -0.84 -7.86
N PHE A 45 9.52 -0.53 -7.11
CA PHE A 45 8.56 -1.51 -6.63
C PHE A 45 7.17 -1.06 -7.00
N SER A 46 6.35 -2.00 -7.47
CA SER A 46 4.92 -1.78 -7.61
C SER A 46 4.17 -2.47 -6.48
N MET A 47 2.89 -2.15 -6.30
CA MET A 47 2.02 -2.90 -5.38
C MET A 47 2.05 -4.41 -5.64
N HIS A 48 2.18 -4.83 -6.91
CA HIS A 48 2.30 -6.24 -7.28
C HIS A 48 3.56 -6.90 -6.68
N CYS A 49 4.67 -6.16 -6.59
CA CYS A 49 5.90 -6.67 -5.97
C CYS A 49 5.71 -7.00 -4.48
N TYR A 50 4.91 -6.21 -3.76
CA TYR A 50 4.63 -6.47 -2.34
C TYR A 50 3.69 -7.66 -2.15
N CYS A 51 2.67 -7.82 -3.00
CA CYS A 51 1.82 -9.01 -2.98
C CYS A 51 2.65 -10.28 -3.23
N TRP A 52 3.50 -10.26 -4.25
CA TRP A 52 4.30 -11.42 -4.60
C TRP A 52 5.40 -11.70 -3.58
N GLY A 53 6.11 -10.68 -3.11
CA GLY A 53 7.12 -10.80 -2.06
C GLY A 53 6.55 -11.31 -0.75
N GLY A 54 5.34 -10.89 -0.38
CA GLY A 54 4.64 -11.42 0.80
C GLY A 54 4.26 -12.90 0.65
N ALA A 55 3.79 -13.33 -0.52
CA ALA A 55 3.54 -14.73 -0.81
C ALA A 55 4.83 -15.56 -0.75
N GLN A 56 5.89 -15.08 -1.41
CA GLN A 56 7.21 -15.71 -1.38
C GLN A 56 7.74 -15.84 0.05
N TYR A 57 7.64 -14.79 0.86
CA TYR A 57 8.03 -14.82 2.26
C TYR A 57 7.28 -15.90 3.03
N ARG A 58 5.96 -16.02 2.86
CA ARG A 58 5.18 -17.08 3.50
C ARG A 58 5.63 -18.47 3.06
N PHE A 59 5.88 -18.70 1.77
CA PHE A 59 6.38 -20.00 1.31
C PHE A 59 7.76 -20.35 1.86
N MET A 60 8.62 -19.36 2.06
CA MET A 60 9.99 -19.59 2.53
C MET A 60 10.09 -19.72 4.05
N TYR A 61 9.23 -19.02 4.80
CA TYR A 61 9.43 -18.81 6.23
C TYR A 61 8.20 -19.10 7.11
N ALA A 62 7.01 -19.32 6.54
CA ALA A 62 5.86 -19.71 7.36
C ALA A 62 5.97 -21.17 7.81
N PRO A 63 5.59 -21.50 9.06
CA PRO A 63 5.55 -22.88 9.51
C PRO A 63 4.53 -23.69 8.71
N VAL A 64 4.88 -24.93 8.36
CA VAL A 64 3.98 -25.84 7.65
C VAL A 64 2.80 -26.21 8.56
N GLY A 65 1.57 -25.87 8.16
CA GLY A 65 0.35 -26.34 8.81
C GLY A 65 -0.37 -25.36 9.75
N GLN A 66 -0.13 -24.04 9.61
CA GLN A 66 -0.96 -22.98 10.22
C GLN A 66 -1.76 -22.20 9.18
#